data_AF-A0A0F9IWL2-F1
#
_entry.id   AF-A0A0F9IWL2-F1
#
_cell.length_a   1.000
_cell.length_b   1.000
_cell.length_c   1.000
_cell.angle_alpha   90.00
_cell.angle_beta   90.00
_cell.angle_gamma   90.00
#
_symmetry.space_group_name_H-M   'P 1'
#
loop_
_entity.id
_entity.type
_entity.pdbx_description
1 polymer ?
#
loop_
_entity_poly.entity_id
_entity_poly.type
_entity_poly.pdbx_seq_one_letter_code
_entity_poly.pdbx_strand_id
1 'polypeptide(L)'
;MIEELLIFLGILICSLVISNIALKESYSGPFYHIAIRLAFVGVVVHEYCHYVMNLAVGIRPEHIEIRWREEKTYRRNPHGSVQSKPRNFLQAFVICLAPLYISTWLIFLSITVMLSSQFDVLLRIFAGFFAVSLLFGAAPSNQDFNNIPRA
;
A
#
# COMPACT_ATOMS: atom_id res chain seq x y z
N MET A 1 -16.75 15.12 6.71
CA MET A 1 -17.15 13.78 6.21
C MET A 1 -17.05 13.62 4.69
N ILE A 2 -17.56 14.55 3.88
CA ILE A 2 -17.46 14.44 2.40
C ILE A 2 -16.03 14.68 1.92
N GLU A 3 -15.32 15.63 2.52
CA GLU A 3 -13.94 15.98 2.16
C GLU A 3 -13.00 14.78 2.33
N GLU A 4 -13.11 14.06 3.44
CA GLU A 4 -12.31 12.88 3.76
C GLU A 4 -12.60 11.75 2.76
N LEU A 5 -13.86 11.57 2.35
CA LEU A 5 -14.25 10.60 1.33
C LEU A 5 -13.65 10.96 -0.04
N LEU A 6 -13.67 12.23 -0.41
CA LEU A 6 -13.06 12.72 -1.65
C LEU A 6 -11.54 12.51 -1.64
N ILE A 7 -10.89 12.75 -0.51
CA ILE A 7 -9.44 12.52 -0.40
C ILE A 7 -9.12 11.02 -0.48
N PHE A 8 -9.89 10.18 0.19
CA PHE A 8 -9.75 8.73 0.11
C PHE A 8 -9.90 8.23 -1.33
N LEU A 9 -10.90 8.73 -2.05
CA LEU A 9 -11.08 8.44 -3.48
C LEU A 9 -9.92 8.97 -4.32
N GLY A 10 -9.42 10.16 -4.02
CA GLY A 10 -8.25 10.75 -4.67
C GLY A 10 -7.00 9.88 -4.50
N ILE A 11 -6.71 9.42 -3.27
CA ILE A 11 -5.58 8.53 -2.97
C ILE A 11 -5.75 7.19 -3.69
N LEU A 12 -6.96 6.61 -3.69
CA LEU A 12 -7.24 5.38 -4.42
C LEU A 12 -6.95 5.55 -5.92
N ILE A 13 -7.49 6.60 -6.54
CA ILE A 13 -7.28 6.86 -7.98
C ILE A 13 -5.79 7.11 -8.26
N CYS A 14 -5.12 7.95 -7.48
CA CYS A 14 -3.70 8.22 -7.63
C CYS A 14 -2.87 6.95 -7.49
N SER A 15 -3.17 6.12 -6.49
CA SER A 15 -2.46 4.86 -6.26
C SER A 15 -2.67 3.88 -7.41
N LEU A 16 -3.91 3.72 -7.89
CA LEU A 16 -4.20 2.88 -9.05
C LEU A 16 -3.49 3.37 -10.31
N VAL A 17 -3.51 4.68 -10.57
CA VAL A 17 -2.85 5.28 -11.75
C VAL A 17 -1.33 5.10 -11.66
N ILE A 18 -0.72 5.42 -10.52
CA ILE A 18 0.72 5.31 -10.30
C ILE A 18 1.16 3.86 -10.46
N SER A 19 0.47 2.92 -9.81
CA SER A 19 0.83 1.50 -9.89
C SER A 19 0.64 0.94 -11.31
N ASN A 20 -0.40 1.36 -12.05
CA ASN A 20 -0.60 0.92 -13.43
C ASN A 20 0.35 1.55 -14.45
N ILE A 21 0.88 2.76 -14.21
CA ILE A 21 1.80 3.43 -15.13
C ILE A 21 3.25 3.05 -14.81
N ALA A 22 3.66 3.23 -13.56
CA ALA A 22 5.06 3.13 -13.16
C ALA A 22 5.53 1.69 -12.90
N LEU A 23 4.60 0.75 -12.65
CA LEU A 23 4.92 -0.68 -12.51
C LEU A 23 4.51 -1.50 -13.73
N LYS A 24 4.09 -0.86 -14.83
CA LYS A 24 3.84 -1.57 -16.08
C LYS A 24 5.13 -2.20 -16.58
N GLU A 25 5.05 -3.47 -16.99
CA GLU A 25 6.22 -4.26 -17.42
C GLU A 25 7.06 -3.62 -18.54
N SER A 26 6.45 -2.71 -19.32
CA SER A 26 7.10 -2.00 -20.41
C SER A 26 7.83 -0.72 -19.99
N TYR A 27 7.70 -0.27 -18.74
CA TYR A 27 8.31 0.99 -18.30
C TYR A 27 9.78 0.79 -17.92
N SER A 28 10.68 1.08 -18.87
CA SER A 28 12.14 1.11 -18.67
C SER A 28 12.68 2.54 -18.61
N GLY A 29 11.91 3.47 -18.04
CA GLY A 29 12.31 4.87 -17.91
C GLY A 29 13.50 5.08 -16.95
N PRO A 30 14.15 6.25 -16.97
CA PRO A 30 15.34 6.53 -16.16
C PRO A 30 15.08 6.41 -14.64
N PHE A 31 13.83 6.59 -14.21
CA PHE A 31 13.44 6.50 -12.81
C PHE A 31 12.94 5.11 -12.39
N TYR A 32 12.91 4.12 -13.28
CA TYR A 32 12.37 2.79 -12.98
C TYR A 32 12.99 2.15 -11.74
N HIS A 33 14.31 2.24 -11.58
CA HIS A 33 15.01 1.66 -10.42
C HIS A 33 14.70 2.35 -9.09
N ILE A 34 14.36 3.64 -9.13
CA ILE A 34 13.93 4.38 -7.92
C ILE A 34 12.47 4.02 -7.63
N ALA A 35 11.61 4.08 -8.64
CA ALA A 35 10.19 3.74 -8.53
C ALA A 35 9.99 2.33 -7.96
N ILE A 36 10.72 1.32 -8.45
CA ILE A 36 10.58 -0.06 -7.98
C ILE A 36 11.03 -0.25 -6.52
N ARG A 37 12.02 0.52 -6.06
CA ARG A 37 12.45 0.51 -4.65
C ARG A 37 11.42 1.19 -3.75
N LEU A 38 10.86 2.32 -4.19
CA LEU A 38 9.78 3.00 -3.48
C LEU A 38 8.52 2.11 -3.43
N ALA A 39 8.18 1.45 -4.53
CA ALA A 39 7.06 0.53 -4.58
C ALA A 39 7.22 -0.63 -3.59
N PHE A 40 8.42 -1.19 -3.44
CA PHE A 40 8.66 -2.25 -2.46
C PHE A 40 8.43 -1.79 -1.02
N VAL A 41 8.88 -0.59 -0.65
CA VAL A 41 8.56 -0.03 0.68
C VAL A 41 7.04 0.14 0.85
N GLY A 42 6.34 0.52 -0.22
CA GLY A 42 4.88 0.63 -0.23
C GLY A 42 4.20 -0.72 -0.02
N VAL A 43 4.67 -1.76 -0.70
CA VAL A 43 4.21 -3.16 -0.53
C VAL A 43 4.47 -3.65 0.89
N VAL A 44 5.62 -3.36 1.48
CA VAL A 44 5.90 -3.74 2.88
C VAL A 44 4.87 -3.13 3.81
N VAL A 45 4.56 -1.83 3.65
CA VAL A 45 3.53 -1.18 4.46
C VAL A 45 2.14 -1.74 4.16
N HIS A 46 1.82 -1.99 2.88
CA HIS A 46 0.56 -2.60 2.46
C HIS A 46 0.29 -3.93 3.19
N GLU A 47 1.25 -4.86 3.16
CA GLU A 47 1.11 -6.14 3.85
C GLU A 47 1.05 -5.95 5.37
N TYR A 48 1.79 -4.99 5.92
CA TYR A 48 1.71 -4.67 7.33
C TYR A 48 0.33 -4.14 7.73
N CYS A 49 -0.33 -3.35 6.88
CA CYS A 49 -1.70 -2.89 7.09
C CYS A 49 -2.68 -4.07 7.15
N HIS A 50 -2.55 -5.04 6.24
CA HIS A 50 -3.32 -6.29 6.30
C HIS A 50 -3.07 -7.03 7.61
N TYR A 51 -1.81 -7.18 8.01
CA TYR A 51 -1.42 -7.86 9.24
C TYR A 51 -2.05 -7.21 10.48
N VAL A 52 -1.91 -5.89 10.61
CA VAL A 52 -2.48 -5.11 11.72
C VAL A 52 -4.00 -5.22 11.74
N MET A 53 -4.66 -5.11 10.59
CA MET A 53 -6.12 -5.20 10.54
C MET A 53 -6.63 -6.59 10.88
N ASN A 54 -5.93 -7.65 10.46
CA ASN A 54 -6.25 -9.01 10.87
C ASN A 54 -6.27 -9.13 12.40
N LEU A 55 -5.23 -8.64 13.07
CA LEU A 55 -5.17 -8.63 14.54
C LEU A 55 -6.32 -7.82 15.15
N ALA A 56 -6.62 -6.64 14.58
CA ALA A 56 -7.69 -5.77 15.06
C ALA A 56 -9.08 -6.43 14.98
N VAL A 57 -9.32 -7.24 13.95
CA VAL A 57 -10.58 -8.00 13.80
C VAL A 57 -10.58 -9.37 14.48
N GLY A 58 -9.55 -9.67 15.28
CA GLY A 58 -9.45 -10.90 16.08
C GLY A 58 -8.98 -12.14 15.32
N ILE A 59 -8.28 -11.95 14.19
CA ILE A 59 -7.67 -13.03 13.40
C ILE A 59 -6.16 -12.99 13.62
N ARG A 60 -5.56 -14.14 13.93
CA ARG A 60 -4.10 -14.26 14.00
C ARG A 60 -3.57 -14.73 12.65
N PRO A 61 -2.82 -13.90 11.90
CA PRO A 61 -2.21 -14.33 10.65
C PRO A 61 -1.19 -15.45 10.88
N GLU A 62 -1.14 -16.42 9.97
CA GLU A 62 -0.20 -17.54 10.04
C GLU A 62 1.20 -17.10 9.57
N HIS A 63 1.26 -16.40 8.42
CA HIS A 63 2.51 -15.84 7.89
C HIS A 63 2.26 -14.54 7.11
N ILE A 64 3.31 -13.71 7.01
CA ILE A 64 3.42 -12.58 6.10
C ILE A 64 4.57 -12.87 5.13
N GLU A 65 4.31 -12.75 3.84
CA GLU A 65 5.31 -12.96 2.81
C GLU A 65 5.47 -11.69 1.98
N ILE A 66 6.71 -11.26 1.77
CA ILE A 66 7.04 -10.08 0.97
C ILE A 66 8.15 -10.48 0.02
N ARG A 67 7.95 -10.26 -1.26
CA ARG A 67 8.85 -10.69 -2.33
C ARG A 67 9.26 -9.51 -3.19
N TRP A 68 10.55 -9.44 -3.50
CA TRP A 68 11.11 -8.44 -4.41
C TRP A 68 10.96 -8.82 -5.89
N ARG A 69 10.87 -10.13 -6.17
CA ARG A 69 10.81 -10.68 -7.53
C ARG A 69 9.73 -11.72 -7.64
N GLU A 70 9.16 -11.82 -8.83
CA GLU A 70 8.24 -12.88 -9.21
C GLU A 70 9.01 -14.20 -9.42
N GLU A 71 8.42 -15.31 -8.96
CA GLU A 71 9.04 -16.65 -9.01
C GLU A 71 9.20 -17.18 -10.44
N LYS A 72 8.21 -16.93 -11.29
CA LYS A 72 8.15 -17.50 -12.65
C LYS A 72 9.07 -16.76 -13.61
N THR A 73 9.15 -15.44 -13.49
CA THR A 73 9.86 -14.58 -14.46
C THR A 73 11.18 -14.02 -13.92
N TYR A 74 11.43 -14.13 -12.61
CA TYR A 74 12.55 -13.49 -11.90
C TYR A 74 12.67 -11.97 -12.09
N ARG A 75 11.62 -11.34 -12.63
CA ARG A 75 11.53 -9.90 -12.84
C ARG A 75 11.31 -9.18 -11.53
N ARG A 76 11.76 -7.92 -11.46
CA ARG A 76 11.53 -7.04 -10.31
C ARG A 76 10.07 -6.59 -10.33
N ASN A 77 9.27 -7.22 -9.48
CA ASN A 77 7.86 -6.93 -9.30
C ASN A 77 7.54 -7.13 -7.82
N PRO A 78 7.72 -6.11 -6.97
CA PRO A 78 7.38 -6.17 -5.57
C PRO A 78 5.92 -6.59 -5.34
N HIS A 79 5.71 -7.62 -4.53
CA HIS A 79 4.39 -8.08 -4.12
C HIS A 79 4.48 -8.78 -2.77
N GLY A 80 3.35 -8.99 -2.13
CA GLY A 80 3.29 -9.70 -0.87
C GLY A 80 1.95 -10.39 -0.68
N SER A 81 1.84 -11.10 0.44
CA SER A 81 0.57 -11.61 0.92
C SER A 81 0.60 -11.83 2.42
N VAL A 82 -0.55 -11.61 3.06
CA VAL A 82 -0.82 -12.03 4.43
C VAL A 82 -1.83 -13.17 4.40
N GLN A 83 -1.46 -14.33 4.93
CA GLN A 83 -2.40 -15.44 5.01
C GLN A 83 -3.34 -15.25 6.19
N SER A 84 -4.60 -15.03 5.86
CA SER A 84 -5.68 -14.91 6.82
C SER A 84 -6.91 -15.71 6.40
N LYS A 85 -7.76 -16.02 7.39
CA LYS A 85 -9.02 -16.75 7.20
C LYS A 85 -10.15 -15.94 7.85
N PRO A 86 -10.65 -14.88 7.18
CA PRO A 86 -11.79 -14.12 7.68
C PRO A 86 -13.01 -15.02 7.85
N ARG A 87 -13.72 -14.85 8.97
CA ARG A 87 -14.87 -15.69 9.34
C ARG A 87 -16.18 -15.21 8.69
N ASN A 88 -16.22 -13.95 8.26
CA ASN A 88 -17.40 -13.34 7.67
C ASN A 88 -17.00 -12.23 6.67
N PHE A 89 -17.99 -11.80 5.89
CA PHE A 89 -17.83 -10.75 4.89
C PHE A 89 -17.26 -9.46 5.46
N LEU A 90 -17.74 -9.00 6.62
CA LEU A 90 -17.31 -7.73 7.21
C LEU A 90 -15.81 -7.75 7.58
N GLN A 91 -15.32 -8.85 8.15
CA GLN A 91 -13.89 -9.01 8.42
C GLN A 91 -13.07 -8.95 7.13
N ALA A 92 -13.48 -9.70 6.10
CA ALA A 92 -12.78 -9.71 4.82
C ALA A 92 -12.78 -8.32 4.15
N PHE A 93 -13.91 -7.63 4.20
CA PHE A 93 -14.07 -6.28 3.64
C PHE A 93 -13.17 -5.25 4.33
N VAL A 94 -13.15 -5.24 5.66
CA VAL A 94 -12.33 -4.30 6.43
C VAL A 94 -10.84 -4.59 6.26
N ILE A 95 -10.44 -5.88 6.19
CA ILE A 95 -9.05 -6.26 5.87
C ILE A 95 -8.67 -5.78 4.47
N CYS A 96 -9.50 -6.04 3.47
CA CYS A 96 -9.26 -5.61 2.08
C CYS A 96 -9.03 -4.09 1.98
N LEU A 97 -9.80 -3.28 2.71
CA LEU A 97 -9.65 -1.81 2.70
C LEU A 97 -8.56 -1.29 3.64
N ALA A 98 -7.95 -2.13 4.47
CA ALA A 98 -6.98 -1.70 5.47
C ALA A 98 -5.75 -0.99 4.89
N PRO A 99 -5.12 -1.46 3.79
CA PRO A 99 -4.00 -0.75 3.19
C PRO A 99 -4.36 0.66 2.78
N LEU A 100 -5.53 0.86 2.17
CA LEU A 100 -5.98 2.18 1.71
C LEU A 100 -6.27 3.11 2.88
N TYR A 101 -6.98 2.60 3.90
CA TYR A 101 -7.32 3.38 5.10
C TYR A 101 -6.09 3.79 5.89
N ILE A 102 -5.23 2.84 6.25
CA ILE A 102 -4.05 3.14 7.07
C ILE A 102 -3.04 3.98 6.27
N SER A 103 -2.80 3.66 5.00
CA SER A 103 -1.87 4.44 4.17
C SER A 103 -2.35 5.87 3.96
N THR A 104 -3.66 6.14 3.89
CA THR A 104 -4.19 7.50 3.80
C THR A 104 -3.71 8.37 4.95
N TRP A 105 -3.84 7.88 6.19
CA TRP A 105 -3.39 8.62 7.37
C TRP A 105 -1.87 8.76 7.43
N LEU A 106 -1.13 7.72 7.04
CA LEU A 106 0.33 7.78 6.96
C LEU A 106 0.81 8.76 5.87
N ILE A 107 0.11 8.85 4.75
CA ILE A 107 0.39 9.84 3.69
C ILE A 107 0.18 11.25 4.24
N PHE A 108 -0.93 11.51 4.92
CA PHE A 108 -1.16 12.82 5.54
C PHE A 108 -0.08 13.18 6.54
N LEU A 109 0.25 12.27 7.46
CA LEU A 109 1.33 12.48 8.42
C LEU A 109 2.65 12.80 7.71
N SER A 110 2.96 12.05 6.66
CA SER A 110 4.18 12.25 5.87
C SER A 110 4.21 13.60 5.17
N ILE A 111 3.08 14.03 4.59
CA ILE A 111 2.96 15.36 3.97
C ILE A 111 3.07 16.47 5.03
N THR A 112 2.45 16.31 6.20
CA THR A 112 2.56 17.24 7.31
C THR A 112 4.01 17.40 7.77
N VAL A 113 4.74 16.28 7.92
CA VAL A 113 6.16 16.30 8.27
C VAL A 113 6.97 16.98 7.16
N MET A 114 6.76 16.62 5.89
CA MET A 114 7.47 17.18 4.73
C MET A 114 7.32 18.70 4.61
N LEU A 115 6.12 19.23 4.86
CA LEU A 115 5.80 20.65 4.70
C LEU A 115 6.09 21.49 5.95
N SER A 116 6.25 20.87 7.12
CA SER A 116 6.54 21.59 8.36
C SER A 116 8.00 22.04 8.42
N SER A 117 8.20 23.32 8.72
CA SER A 117 9.52 23.91 8.96
C SER A 117 10.13 23.52 10.32
N GLN A 118 9.36 22.83 11.17
CA GLN A 118 9.83 22.38 12.49
C GLN A 118 10.75 21.15 12.41
N PHE A 119 10.71 20.42 11.30
CA PHE A 119 11.52 19.22 11.10
C PHE A 119 12.77 19.53 10.26
N ASP A 120 13.83 18.76 10.53
CA ASP A 120 15.06 18.80 9.75
C ASP A 120 14.81 18.47 8.26
N VAL A 121 15.62 19.05 7.38
CA VAL A 121 15.53 18.90 5.93
C VAL A 121 15.60 17.43 5.51
N LEU A 122 16.45 16.62 6.13
CA LEU A 122 16.55 15.20 5.78
C LEU A 122 15.26 14.45 6.13
N LEU A 123 14.70 14.68 7.31
CA LEU A 123 13.45 14.05 7.73
C LEU A 123 12.29 14.43 6.81
N ARG A 124 12.24 15.70 6.38
CA ARG A 124 11.24 16.20 5.42
C ARG A 124 11.36 15.50 4.07
N ILE A 125 12.58 15.32 3.57
CA ILE A 125 12.85 14.59 2.32
C ILE A 125 12.44 13.12 2.45
N PHE A 126 12.80 12.46 3.56
CA PHE A 126 12.39 11.07 3.82
C PHE A 126 10.88 10.93 3.88
N ALA A 127 10.18 11.87 4.52
CA ALA A 127 8.72 11.87 4.58
C ALA A 127 8.09 12.02 3.17
N GLY A 128 8.67 12.85 2.31
CA GLY A 128 8.25 12.93 0.90
C GLY A 128 8.42 11.60 0.15
N PHE A 129 9.57 10.95 0.26
CA PHE A 129 9.80 9.63 -0.34
C PHE A 129 8.87 8.56 0.23
N PHE A 130 8.61 8.59 1.53
CA PHE A 130 7.70 7.65 2.18
C PHE A 130 6.25 7.86 1.73
N ALA A 131 5.78 9.12 1.63
CA ALA A 131 4.45 9.42 1.08
C ALA A 131 4.28 8.88 -0.35
N VAL A 132 5.28 9.09 -1.21
CA VAL A 132 5.28 8.55 -2.59
C VAL A 132 5.28 7.03 -2.58
N SER A 133 6.08 6.42 -1.71
CA SER A 133 6.12 4.96 -1.53
C SER A 133 4.76 4.39 -1.13
N LEU A 134 4.07 5.02 -0.19
CA LEU A 134 2.71 4.63 0.20
C LEU A 134 1.72 4.75 -0.96
N LEU A 135 1.85 5.76 -1.81
CA LEU A 135 0.99 5.87 -3.01
C LEU A 135 1.15 4.67 -3.96
N PHE A 136 2.32 4.05 -4.05
CA PHE A 136 2.46 2.81 -4.83
C PHE A 136 1.73 1.61 -4.22
N GLY A 137 1.56 1.59 -2.89
CA GLY A 137 1.00 0.46 -2.15
C GLY A 137 -0.38 0.70 -1.54
N ALA A 138 -0.99 1.88 -1.67
CA ALA A 138 -2.21 2.18 -0.92
C ALA A 138 -3.46 1.47 -1.47
N ALA A 139 -3.57 1.30 -2.79
CA ALA A 139 -4.74 0.67 -3.39
C ALA A 139 -4.82 -0.84 -3.04
N PRO A 140 -6.01 -1.36 -2.71
CA PRO A 140 -6.22 -2.79 -2.57
C PRO A 140 -5.90 -3.51 -3.88
N SER A 141 -5.23 -4.66 -3.77
CA SER A 141 -4.90 -5.52 -4.90
C SER A 141 -6.09 -6.35 -5.35
N ASN A 142 -6.02 -6.91 -6.56
CA ASN A 142 -7.03 -7.88 -7.02
C ASN A 142 -7.13 -9.10 -6.10
N GLN A 143 -6.02 -9.51 -5.47
CA GLN A 143 -6.01 -10.59 -4.50
C GLN A 143 -6.83 -10.23 -3.26
N ASP A 144 -6.75 -8.98 -2.81
CA ASP A 144 -7.52 -8.51 -1.65
C ASP A 144 -9.03 -8.57 -1.90
N PHE A 145 -9.47 -8.16 -3.09
CA PHE A 145 -10.87 -8.28 -3.49
C PHE A 145 -11.32 -9.74 -3.62
N ASN A 146 -10.45 -10.62 -4.15
CA ASN A 146 -10.77 -12.04 -4.29
C ASN A 146 -10.91 -12.78 -2.95
N ASN A 147 -10.32 -12.23 -1.88
CA ASN A 147 -10.43 -12.77 -0.53
C ASN A 147 -11.76 -12.43 0.17
N ILE A 148 -12.60 -11.57 -0.43
CA ILE A 148 -13.93 -11.25 0.09
C ILE A 148 -14.91 -12.36 -0.36
N PRO A 149 -15.59 -13.06 0.58
CA PRO A 149 -16.63 -14.03 0.22
C PRO A 149 -17.70 -13.37 -0.65
N ARG A 150 -18.07 -14.03 -1.75
CA ARG A 150 -19.20 -13.58 -2.58
C ARG A 150 -20.48 -13.74 -1.76
N ALA A 151 -21.25 -12.66 -1.68
CA ALA A 151 -22.58 -12.64 -1.08
C ALA A 151 -23.58 -13.43 -1.93
#